data_AF-A0A928MFA9-F1
#
_entry.id   AF-A0A928MFA9-F1
#
_cell.length_a   1.000
_cell.length_b   1.000
_cell.length_c   1.000
_cell.angle_alpha   90.00
_cell.angle_beta   90.00
_cell.angle_gamma   90.00
#
_symmetry.space_group_name_H-M   'P 1'
#
loop_
_entity.id
_entity.type
_entity.pdbx_description
1 polymer ?
#
loop_
_entity_poly.entity_id
_entity_poly.type
_entity_poly.pdbx_seq_one_letter_code
_entity_poly.pdbx_strand_id
1 'polypeptide(L)'
;MLVMTAKVDKKKIAIIVTAVIVAIAGLFLLFGGDDSTPTASTNVSNNDARVAFLKSFGWDVTTTPTESSQVRIPSEASEVFDRYNALQKSQGYDLSAYAGKTVMRYVYKINNYPNATEPVYATLLVYKNQIIGGDVTDTSAKGVVRGFQMPQGSTSVPGPSTPATTAPSSVTE
;
A
#
# COMPACT_ATOMS: atom_id res chain seq x y z
N MET A 1 34.13 24.13 37.62
CA MET A 1 34.75 23.79 36.31
C MET A 1 35.92 22.87 36.56
N LEU A 2 35.80 21.58 36.21
CA LEU A 2 36.90 20.62 36.11
C LEU A 2 36.48 19.60 35.04
N VAL A 3 36.96 19.80 33.82
CA VAL A 3 36.68 18.92 32.68
C VAL A 3 37.67 17.76 32.75
N MET A 4 37.20 16.56 33.11
CA MET A 4 38.00 15.35 33.12
C MET A 4 38.14 14.83 31.68
N THR A 5 39.33 15.03 31.10
CA THR A 5 39.70 14.39 29.84
C THR A 5 40.00 12.92 30.11
N ALA A 6 39.08 12.03 29.75
CA ALA A 6 39.30 10.60 29.82
C ALA A 6 40.05 10.16 28.55
N LYS A 7 41.32 9.74 28.69
CA LYS A 7 42.05 9.01 27.64
C LYS A 7 41.35 7.67 27.45
N VAL A 8 40.57 7.55 26.37
CA VAL A 8 39.83 6.34 26.07
C VAL A 8 40.72 5.39 25.25
N ASP A 9 41.11 4.26 25.85
CA ASP A 9 41.84 3.20 25.16
C ASP A 9 40.96 2.56 24.08
N LYS A 10 41.40 2.59 22.82
CA LYS A 10 40.66 2.03 21.65
C LYS A 10 40.25 0.56 21.85
N LYS A 11 41.01 -0.21 22.64
CA LYS A 11 40.68 -1.60 23.00
C LYS A 11 39.47 -1.71 23.93
N LYS A 12 39.26 -0.74 24.83
CA LYS A 12 38.09 -0.69 25.73
C LYS A 12 36.82 -0.24 24.99
N ILE A 13 36.95 0.66 24.01
CA ILE A 13 35.83 1.07 23.14
C ILE A 13 35.32 -0.12 22.32
N ALA A 14 36.21 -0.93 21.75
CA ALA A 14 35.81 -2.10 20.94
C ALA A 14 34.98 -3.12 21.74
N ILE A 15 35.31 -3.30 23.02
CA ILE A 15 34.58 -4.22 23.91
C ILE A 15 33.20 -3.65 24.26
N ILE A 16 33.11 -2.34 24.53
CA ILE A 16 31.84 -1.67 24.86
C ILE A 16 30.90 -1.64 23.64
N VAL A 17 31.42 -1.38 22.43
CA VAL A 17 30.62 -1.42 21.19
C VAL A 17 30.09 -2.82 20.92
N THR A 18 30.90 -3.85 21.11
CA THR A 18 30.47 -5.25 20.94
C THR A 18 29.38 -5.63 21.95
N ALA A 19 29.52 -5.21 23.21
CA ALA A 19 28.51 -5.47 24.24
C ALA A 19 27.16 -4.76 23.95
N VAL A 20 27.19 -3.55 23.41
CA VAL A 20 25.97 -2.81 23.01
C VAL A 20 25.28 -3.49 21.82
N ILE A 21 26.03 -4.02 20.85
CA ILE A 21 25.45 -4.77 19.72
C ILE A 21 24.77 -6.07 20.20
N VAL A 22 25.39 -6.81 21.14
CA VAL A 22 24.80 -8.03 21.72
C VAL A 22 23.56 -7.72 22.57
N ALA A 23 23.54 -6.60 23.30
CA ALA A 23 22.38 -6.18 24.07
C ALA A 23 21.20 -5.75 23.17
N ILE A 24 21.47 -5.08 22.04
CA ILE A 24 20.44 -4.74 21.04
C ILE A 24 19.89 -6.00 20.36
N ALA A 25 20.75 -6.98 20.04
CA ALA A 25 20.32 -8.28 19.50
C ALA A 25 19.47 -9.08 20.51
N GLY A 26 19.85 -9.06 21.80
CA GLY A 26 19.08 -9.68 22.87
C GLY A 26 17.72 -9.02 23.11
N LEU A 27 17.61 -7.70 22.94
CA LEU A 27 16.35 -6.97 23.04
C LEU A 27 15.41 -7.25 21.86
N PHE A 28 15.94 -7.49 20.66
CA PHE A 28 15.17 -8.00 19.52
C PHE A 28 14.63 -9.42 19.76
N LEU A 29 15.37 -10.26 20.48
CA LEU A 29 14.94 -11.63 20.82
C LEU A 29 13.90 -11.69 21.94
N LEU A 30 13.83 -10.69 22.83
CA LEU A 30 12.86 -10.65 23.94
C LEU A 30 11.53 -9.97 23.59
N PHE A 31 11.44 -9.25 22.46
CA PHE A 31 10.18 -8.68 21.93
C PHE A 31 9.73 -9.31 20.59
N GLY A 32 10.42 -10.33 20.12
CA GLY A 32 10.18 -11.00 18.85
C GLY A 32 9.89 -12.49 19.01
N GLY A 33 8.95 -12.84 19.88
CA GLY A 33 8.35 -14.17 19.92
C GLY A 33 6.87 -14.07 19.58
N ASP A 34 6.46 -14.54 18.41
CA ASP A 34 5.78 -15.84 18.38
C ASP A 34 5.85 -16.45 16.97
N ASP A 35 5.86 -17.78 16.98
CA ASP A 35 6.24 -18.67 15.92
C ASP A 35 4.98 -19.12 15.14
N SER A 36 5.18 -19.71 13.96
CA SER A 36 4.22 -20.65 13.34
C SER A 36 2.86 -20.14 12.83
N THR A 37 2.85 -19.66 11.58
CA THR A 37 2.10 -20.28 10.45
C THR A 37 2.40 -19.47 9.18
N PRO A 38 2.75 -20.09 8.03
CA PRO A 38 2.78 -19.40 6.75
C PRO A 38 1.34 -19.26 6.25
N THR A 39 0.50 -18.55 7.00
CA THR A 39 -0.62 -17.86 6.35
C THR A 39 0.03 -16.67 5.67
N ALA A 40 -0.07 -16.57 4.34
CA ALA A 40 0.48 -15.51 3.51
C ALA A 40 -0.04 -14.13 3.95
N SER A 41 0.43 -13.66 5.09
CA SER A 41 0.29 -12.31 5.60
C SER A 41 1.56 -11.62 5.16
N THR A 42 1.61 -11.27 3.87
CA THR A 42 2.69 -10.46 3.31
C THR A 42 2.85 -9.24 4.21
N ASN A 43 3.94 -9.17 4.97
CA ASN A 43 4.21 -8.07 5.88
C ASN A 43 4.40 -6.78 5.05
N VAL A 44 3.31 -6.04 4.84
CA VAL A 44 3.26 -4.85 3.97
C VAL A 44 3.92 -3.61 4.59
N SER A 45 4.64 -3.76 5.70
CA SER A 45 5.60 -2.75 6.14
C SER A 45 6.79 -2.66 5.19
N ASN A 46 7.14 -3.74 4.48
CA ASN A 46 8.15 -3.66 3.44
C ASN A 46 7.60 -2.93 2.21
N ASN A 47 8.42 -2.06 1.63
CA ASN A 47 8.06 -1.28 0.44
C ASN A 47 7.72 -2.18 -0.74
N ASP A 48 8.48 -3.25 -0.97
CA ASP A 48 8.24 -4.19 -2.07
C ASP A 48 6.87 -4.86 -1.97
N ALA A 49 6.43 -5.18 -0.75
CA ALA A 49 5.11 -5.76 -0.52
C ALA A 49 3.98 -4.78 -0.84
N ARG A 50 4.15 -3.48 -0.54
CA ARG A 50 3.18 -2.43 -0.92
C ARG A 50 3.10 -2.24 -2.43
N VAL A 51 4.24 -2.25 -3.11
CA VAL A 51 4.31 -2.19 -4.57
C VAL A 51 3.67 -3.43 -5.20
N ALA A 52 3.96 -4.62 -4.66
CA ALA A 52 3.37 -5.88 -5.12
C ALA A 52 1.84 -5.90 -4.94
N PHE A 53 1.34 -5.34 -3.82
CA PHE A 53 -0.09 -5.15 -3.60
C PHE A 53 -0.71 -4.26 -4.69
N LEU A 54 -0.12 -3.10 -5.00
CA LEU A 54 -0.66 -2.24 -6.06
C LEU A 54 -0.61 -2.92 -7.43
N LYS A 55 0.45 -3.68 -7.71
CA LYS A 55 0.59 -4.47 -8.94
C LYS A 55 -0.43 -5.58 -9.07
N SER A 56 -0.91 -6.17 -7.97
CA SER A 56 -1.96 -7.21 -8.04
C SER A 56 -3.30 -6.66 -8.54
N PHE A 57 -3.54 -5.35 -8.41
CA PHE A 57 -4.68 -4.64 -9.01
C PHE A 57 -4.41 -4.17 -10.44
N GLY A 58 -3.24 -4.46 -11.00
CA GLY A 58 -2.84 -4.05 -12.34
C GLY A 58 -2.18 -2.66 -12.41
N TRP A 59 -1.87 -2.03 -11.27
CA TRP A 59 -1.17 -0.74 -11.27
C TRP A 59 0.33 -0.91 -11.44
N ASP A 60 0.90 -0.17 -12.38
CA ASP A 60 2.33 0.07 -12.42
C ASP A 60 2.65 1.35 -11.67
N VAL A 61 3.51 1.24 -10.67
CA VAL A 61 3.84 2.34 -9.75
C VAL A 61 5.34 2.51 -9.60
N THR A 62 5.76 3.74 -9.35
CA THR A 62 7.15 4.01 -8.96
C THR A 62 7.47 3.25 -7.68
N THR A 63 8.62 2.57 -7.64
CA THR A 63 9.00 1.71 -6.53
C THR A 63 9.16 2.48 -5.22
N THR A 64 9.63 3.72 -5.26
CA THR A 64 9.76 4.59 -4.08
C THR A 64 8.46 5.37 -3.85
N PRO A 65 7.92 5.39 -2.62
CA PRO A 65 6.77 6.24 -2.30
C PRO A 65 7.16 7.71 -2.49
N THR A 66 6.30 8.47 -3.14
CA THR A 66 6.43 9.92 -3.30
C THR A 66 6.24 10.63 -1.96
N GLU A 67 5.37 10.10 -1.11
CA GLU A 67 5.16 10.61 0.24
C GLU A 67 4.99 9.46 1.23
N SER A 68 5.52 9.64 2.44
CA SER A 68 5.31 8.74 3.57
C SER A 68 5.05 9.60 4.81
N SER A 69 3.83 9.54 5.34
CA SER A 69 3.42 10.39 6.46
C SER A 69 2.54 9.61 7.43
N GLN A 70 2.59 9.98 8.70
CA GLN A 70 1.75 9.39 9.73
C GLN A 70 0.47 10.21 9.85
N VAL A 71 -0.69 9.55 9.73
CA VAL A 71 -2.00 10.20 9.78
C VAL A 71 -2.87 9.56 10.85
N ARG A 72 -3.68 10.38 11.53
CA ARG A 72 -4.61 9.89 12.57
C ARG A 72 -6.00 9.72 11.97
N ILE A 73 -6.57 8.53 12.11
CA ILE A 73 -7.96 8.29 11.75
C ILE A 73 -8.84 9.09 12.72
N PRO A 74 -9.78 9.92 12.23
CA PRO A 74 -10.72 10.63 13.08
C PRO A 74 -11.38 9.69 14.08
N SER A 75 -11.43 10.10 15.35
CA SER A 75 -12.15 9.35 16.39
C SER A 75 -13.65 9.60 16.34
N GLU A 76 -14.08 10.72 15.75
CA GLU A 76 -15.47 11.08 15.56
C GLU A 76 -15.85 10.93 14.09
N ALA A 77 -17.05 10.41 13.85
CA ALA A 77 -17.62 10.37 12.52
C ALA A 77 -17.91 11.80 12.04
N SER A 78 -17.60 12.07 10.78
CA SER A 78 -17.92 13.32 10.09
C SER A 78 -18.37 12.95 8.69
N GLU A 79 -19.19 13.78 8.06
CA GLU A 79 -19.69 13.50 6.70
C GLU A 79 -18.56 13.20 5.70
N VAL A 80 -17.44 13.93 5.81
CA VAL A 80 -16.24 13.72 4.98
C VAL A 80 -15.59 12.37 5.28
N PHE A 81 -15.43 12.02 6.56
CA PHE A 81 -14.89 10.73 6.97
C PHE A 81 -15.82 9.58 6.56
N ASP A 82 -17.14 9.73 6.73
CA ASP A 82 -18.12 8.69 6.40
C ASP A 82 -18.17 8.44 4.91
N ARG A 83 -18.11 9.49 4.09
CA ARG A 83 -18.01 9.36 2.62
C ARG A 83 -16.74 8.64 2.21
N TYR A 84 -15.60 8.96 2.84
CA TYR A 84 -14.35 8.27 2.56
C TYR A 84 -14.37 6.81 3.07
N ASN A 85 -14.90 6.56 4.26
CA ASN A 85 -15.03 5.21 4.81
C ASN A 85 -15.99 4.35 4.00
N ALA A 86 -17.04 4.91 3.41
CA ALA A 86 -17.91 4.20 2.47
C ALA A 86 -17.14 3.70 1.23
N LEU A 87 -16.24 4.52 0.68
CA LEU A 87 -15.34 4.11 -0.40
C LEU A 87 -14.37 3.00 0.04
N GLN A 88 -13.89 3.04 1.29
CA GLN A 88 -13.05 1.96 1.82
C GLN A 88 -13.87 0.67 1.98
N LYS A 89 -15.10 0.77 2.47
CA LYS A 89 -16.01 -0.37 2.67
C LYS A 89 -16.37 -1.08 1.38
N SER A 90 -16.55 -0.35 0.28
CA SER A 90 -16.80 -0.96 -1.03
C SER A 90 -15.63 -1.81 -1.52
N GLN A 91 -14.43 -1.62 -0.96
CA GLN A 91 -13.22 -2.40 -1.24
C GLN A 91 -12.96 -3.50 -0.21
N GLY A 92 -13.83 -3.65 0.80
CA GLY A 92 -13.67 -4.59 1.90
C GLY A 92 -12.89 -4.06 3.10
N TYR A 93 -12.63 -2.75 3.17
CA TYR A 93 -11.91 -2.12 4.27
C TYR A 93 -12.83 -1.28 5.16
N ASP A 94 -12.68 -1.32 6.48
CA ASP A 94 -13.44 -0.47 7.41
C ASP A 94 -12.52 0.35 8.31
N LEU A 95 -12.41 1.66 8.02
CA LEU A 95 -11.59 2.58 8.81
C LEU A 95 -12.20 2.90 10.18
N SER A 96 -13.49 2.66 10.38
CA SER A 96 -14.13 2.92 11.68
C SER A 96 -13.60 1.98 12.77
N ALA A 97 -13.16 0.77 12.41
CA ALA A 97 -12.48 -0.15 13.31
C ALA A 97 -11.12 0.40 13.82
N TYR A 98 -10.56 1.40 13.14
CA TYR A 98 -9.30 2.05 13.46
C TYR A 98 -9.48 3.51 13.92
N ALA A 99 -10.69 3.90 14.33
CA ALA A 99 -11.00 5.24 14.81
C ALA A 99 -10.07 5.67 15.95
N GLY A 100 -9.52 6.88 15.85
CA GLY A 100 -8.57 7.45 16.80
C GLY A 100 -7.17 6.82 16.79
N LYS A 101 -6.92 5.80 15.95
CA LYS A 101 -5.60 5.20 15.76
C LYS A 101 -4.77 6.02 14.79
N THR A 102 -3.45 5.91 14.94
CA THR A 102 -2.51 6.52 14.02
C THR A 102 -1.93 5.47 13.09
N VAL A 103 -1.97 5.75 11.79
CA VAL A 103 -1.64 4.82 10.71
C VAL A 103 -0.61 5.46 9.78
N MET A 104 0.11 4.64 9.03
CA MET A 104 1.06 5.12 8.03
C MET A 104 0.36 5.29 6.69
N ARG A 105 0.49 6.47 6.10
CA ARG A 105 0.07 6.79 4.73
C ARG A 105 1.27 6.72 3.81
N TYR A 106 1.18 5.90 2.77
CA TYR A 106 2.17 5.82 1.70
C TYR A 106 1.53 6.23 0.38
N VAL A 107 2.15 7.16 -0.33
CA VAL A 107 1.65 7.65 -1.62
C VAL A 107 2.62 7.22 -2.71
N TYR A 108 2.11 6.55 -3.74
CA TYR A 108 2.87 6.04 -4.88
C TYR A 108 2.37 6.69 -6.16
N LYS A 109 3.28 7.14 -7.02
CA LYS A 109 2.90 7.61 -8.35
C LYS A 109 2.55 6.42 -9.25
N ILE A 110 1.40 6.49 -9.91
CA ILE A 110 0.93 5.51 -10.91
C ILE A 110 1.42 5.96 -12.29
N ASN A 111 1.93 5.01 -13.07
CA ASN A 111 2.50 5.24 -14.40
C ASN A 111 1.60 4.77 -15.55
N ASN A 112 0.64 3.88 -15.29
CA ASN A 112 -0.21 3.25 -16.30
C ASN A 112 -1.70 3.61 -16.20
N TYR A 113 -2.03 4.74 -15.57
CA TYR A 113 -3.43 5.16 -15.47
C TYR A 113 -3.99 5.57 -16.85
N PRO A 114 -5.14 5.01 -17.28
CA PRO A 114 -5.64 5.22 -18.64
C PRO A 114 -6.06 6.68 -18.85
N ASN A 115 -5.62 7.27 -19.96
CA ASN A 115 -5.93 8.65 -20.35
C ASN A 115 -5.54 9.71 -19.29
N ALA A 116 -4.53 9.41 -18.46
CA ALA A 116 -4.04 10.37 -17.47
C ALA A 116 -3.51 11.64 -18.17
N THR A 117 -4.10 12.79 -17.84
CA THR A 117 -3.61 14.11 -18.30
C THR A 117 -2.66 14.72 -17.26
N GLU A 118 -2.87 14.40 -15.98
CA GLU A 118 -2.07 14.82 -14.83
C GLU A 118 -1.56 13.58 -14.06
N PRO A 119 -0.57 13.72 -13.16
CA PRO A 119 -0.09 12.58 -12.37
C PRO A 119 -1.20 11.98 -11.50
N VAL A 120 -1.27 10.65 -11.49
CA VAL A 120 -2.21 9.91 -10.65
C VAL A 120 -1.43 9.24 -9.53
N TYR A 121 -2.00 9.22 -8.33
CA TYR A 121 -1.37 8.65 -7.15
C TYR A 121 -2.22 7.55 -6.52
N ALA A 122 -1.56 6.49 -6.06
CA ALA A 122 -2.15 5.47 -5.20
C ALA A 122 -1.75 5.74 -3.74
N THR A 123 -2.73 5.91 -2.88
CA THR A 123 -2.56 6.04 -1.44
C THR A 123 -2.80 4.70 -0.77
N LEU A 124 -1.91 4.27 0.10
CA LEU A 124 -2.06 3.10 0.97
C LEU A 124 -2.06 3.53 2.43
N LEU A 125 -3.04 3.05 3.20
CA LEU A 125 -3.11 3.20 4.65
C LEU A 125 -2.70 1.89 5.31
N VAL A 126 -1.63 1.93 6.10
CA VAL A 126 -1.05 0.76 6.75
C VAL A 126 -1.09 0.93 8.26
N TYR A 127 -1.67 -0.04 8.95
CA TYR A 127 -1.68 -0.12 10.42
C TYR A 127 -1.20 -1.50 10.85
N LYS A 128 -0.24 -1.55 11.79
CA LYS A 128 0.37 -2.81 12.29
C LYS A 128 0.74 -3.80 11.17
N ASN A 129 1.47 -3.32 10.17
CA ASN A 129 1.95 -4.11 9.04
C ASN A 129 0.83 -4.69 8.14
N GLN A 130 -0.39 -4.15 8.20
CA GLN A 130 -1.52 -4.54 7.35
C GLN A 130 -2.07 -3.32 6.60
N ILE A 131 -2.43 -3.50 5.33
CA ILE A 131 -3.18 -2.49 4.57
C ILE A 131 -4.61 -2.51 5.09
N ILE A 132 -5.07 -1.37 5.59
CA ILE A 132 -6.40 -1.17 6.15
C ILE A 132 -7.29 -0.31 5.24
N GLY A 133 -6.79 0.05 4.05
CA GLY A 133 -7.49 0.86 3.07
C GLY A 133 -6.55 1.69 2.22
N GLY A 134 -7.15 2.50 1.36
CA GLY A 134 -6.51 3.46 0.50
C GLY A 134 -7.32 3.73 -0.76
N ASP A 135 -6.72 4.46 -1.68
CA ASP A 135 -7.42 5.00 -2.84
C ASP A 135 -6.46 5.28 -3.99
N VAL A 136 -7.03 5.51 -5.16
CA VAL A 136 -6.35 6.07 -6.32
C VAL A 136 -6.94 7.45 -6.57
N THR A 137 -6.08 8.46 -6.57
CA THR A 137 -6.44 9.87 -6.74
C THR A 137 -5.82 10.41 -8.02
N ASP A 138 -6.68 10.81 -8.95
CA ASP A 138 -6.30 11.58 -10.14
C ASP A 138 -6.26 13.07 -9.78
N THR A 139 -5.12 13.74 -10.02
CA THR A 139 -4.95 15.17 -9.70
C THR A 139 -5.42 16.11 -10.80
N SER A 140 -5.99 15.60 -11.88
CA SER A 140 -6.62 16.41 -12.93
C SER A 140 -7.73 17.30 -12.36
N ALA A 141 -8.07 18.40 -13.04
CA ALA A 141 -9.16 19.28 -12.62
C ALA A 141 -10.54 18.57 -12.54
N LYS A 142 -10.72 17.47 -13.29
CA LYS A 142 -11.88 16.58 -13.24
C LYS A 142 -11.55 15.23 -12.58
N GLY A 143 -10.43 15.17 -11.88
CA GLY A 143 -9.93 13.98 -11.21
C GLY A 143 -10.86 13.56 -10.09
N VAL A 144 -10.91 12.25 -9.85
CA VAL A 144 -11.77 11.65 -8.83
C VAL A 144 -10.95 10.69 -7.98
N VAL A 145 -11.34 10.60 -6.72
CA VAL A 145 -10.84 9.59 -5.79
C VAL A 145 -11.65 8.31 -5.98
N ARG A 146 -10.97 7.18 -6.18
CA ARG A 146 -11.58 5.86 -6.40
C ARG A 146 -10.85 4.78 -5.60
N GLY A 147 -11.42 3.59 -5.56
CA GLY A 147 -10.74 2.43 -4.96
C GLY A 147 -9.57 1.92 -5.81
N PHE A 148 -8.87 0.92 -5.29
CA PHE A 148 -7.74 0.28 -5.97
C PHE A 148 -8.11 -0.43 -7.27
N GLN A 149 -9.38 -0.72 -7.51
CA GLN A 149 -9.76 -1.38 -8.76
C GLN A 149 -9.51 -0.44 -9.94
N MET A 150 -8.73 -0.93 -10.91
CA MET A 150 -8.43 -0.18 -12.12
C MET A 150 -9.75 0.20 -12.82
N PRO A 151 -9.94 1.48 -13.21
CA PRO A 151 -11.07 1.83 -14.04
C PRO A 151 -11.00 0.94 -15.26
N GLN A 152 -12.08 0.19 -15.51
CA GLN A 152 -12.28 -0.42 -16.80
C GLN A 152 -12.32 0.76 -17.78
N GLY A 153 -11.19 1.05 -18.41
CA GLY A 153 -11.23 1.73 -19.69
C GLY A 153 -12.22 0.94 -20.52
N SER A 154 -13.04 1.61 -21.30
CA SER A 154 -13.88 1.00 -22.31
C SER A 154 -13.03 0.20 -23.30
N THR A 155 -12.52 -0.96 -22.89
CA THR A 155 -12.31 -2.09 -23.76
C THR A 155 -13.71 -2.62 -24.00
N SER A 156 -14.35 -2.07 -25.03
CA SER A 156 -15.25 -2.87 -25.84
C SER A 156 -14.51 -4.15 -26.18
N VAL A 157 -14.71 -5.19 -25.37
CA VAL A 157 -14.48 -6.56 -25.80
C VAL A 157 -15.42 -6.70 -26.99
N PRO A 158 -14.95 -6.87 -28.24
CA PRO A 158 -15.81 -7.45 -29.24
C PRO A 158 -16.16 -8.81 -28.64
N GLY A 159 -17.43 -8.97 -28.22
CA GLY A 159 -17.95 -10.26 -27.83
C GLY A 159 -17.54 -11.29 -28.89
N PRO A 160 -17.25 -12.54 -28.49
CA PRO A 160 -16.66 -13.53 -29.37
C PRO A 160 -17.42 -13.53 -30.69
N SER A 161 -16.74 -13.16 -31.78
CA SER A 161 -17.26 -13.26 -33.12
C SER A 161 -17.70 -14.71 -33.29
N THR A 162 -19.01 -14.93 -33.21
CA THR A 162 -19.62 -16.21 -33.53
C THR A 162 -19.06 -16.61 -34.90
N PRO A 163 -18.36 -17.75 -35.05
CA PRO A 163 -17.95 -18.19 -36.36
C PRO A 163 -19.22 -18.31 -37.20
N ALA A 164 -19.21 -17.63 -38.35
CA ALA A 164 -20.27 -17.72 -39.34
C ALA A 164 -20.63 -19.20 -39.52
N THR A 165 -21.84 -19.56 -39.09
CA THR A 165 -22.39 -20.88 -39.34
C THR A 165 -22.60 -20.97 -40.84
N THR A 166 -21.73 -21.76 -41.45
CA THR A 166 -21.84 -22.32 -42.79
C THR A 166 -23.27 -22.77 -43.06
N ALA A 167 -23.96 -22.08 -43.95
CA ALA A 167 -25.16 -22.61 -44.61
C ALA A 167 -24.72 -23.27 -45.92
N PRO A 168 -24.89 -24.59 -46.09
CA PRO A 168 -24.71 -25.23 -47.38
C PRO A 168 -25.92 -24.97 -48.28
N SER A 169 -25.59 -24.77 -49.55
CA SER A 169 -26.39 -24.70 -50.77
C SER A 169 -27.72 -25.47 -50.81
N SER A 170 -28.75 -24.87 -51.43
CA SER A 170 -29.75 -25.49 -52.32
C SER A 170 -30.66 -24.36 -52.89
N VAL A 171 -30.66 -24.02 -54.19
CA VAL A 171 -31.18 -24.71 -55.41
C VAL A 171 -32.65 -24.31 -55.75
N THR A 172 -32.84 -23.89 -57.01
CA THR A 172 -34.10 -23.80 -57.82
C THR A 172 -35.03 -22.61 -57.52
N GLU A 173 -35.57 -21.83 -58.47
CA GLU A 173 -35.91 -21.98 -59.91
C GLU A 173 -35.67 -20.67 -60.66
#